data_AF-A0A3A3HF34-F1
#
_entry.id   AF-A0A3A3HF34-F1
#
_cell.length_a   1.000
_cell.length_b   1.000
_cell.length_c   1.000
_cell.angle_alpha   90.00
_cell.angle_beta   90.00
_cell.angle_gamma   90.00
#
_symmetry.space_group_name_H-M   'P 1'
#
loop_
_entity.id
_entity.type
_entity.pdbx_description
1 polymer ?
#
loop_
_entity_poly.entity_id
_entity_poly.type
_entity_poly.pdbx_seq_one_letter_code
_entity_poly.pdbx_strand_id
1 'polypeptide(L)'
;MAGHDNDNLPRSKDAALANGAKHFFTGVPCKRGHVARRYVSTGQCAGCQYEHRIRWRTDNPEKEDESRLVSVRAWAERNPDRKKELAKKSNAKPDVSSNNVARAKRWKEENPDRARELRLVYDRNRRAAKKGAGGTHTEKDISVIIARQKFKCAECGTSIRRKGFRHVDHIVPLSRGGTNWPWNLQILCPPCNLHKAAKDPIEFAQSKGRLL
;
A
#
# COMPACT_ATOMS: atom_id res chain seq x y z
N MET A 1 -28.78 9.63 36.16
CA MET A 1 -29.01 10.91 35.47
C MET A 1 -27.64 11.53 35.21
N ALA A 2 -27.16 11.50 33.96
CA ALA A 2 -25.87 12.08 33.61
C ALA A 2 -25.98 13.60 33.71
N GLY A 3 -25.34 14.21 34.72
CA GLY A 3 -25.29 15.66 34.86
C GLY A 3 -24.65 16.26 33.61
N HIS A 4 -25.24 17.33 33.08
CA HIS A 4 -24.65 18.03 31.94
C HIS A 4 -23.26 18.52 32.36
N ASP A 5 -22.20 18.16 31.60
CA ASP A 5 -20.79 18.50 31.86
C ASP A 5 -20.53 20.00 32.16
N ASN A 6 -21.50 20.86 31.86
CA ASN A 6 -21.45 22.29 32.10
C ASN A 6 -21.77 22.70 33.55
N ASP A 7 -22.48 21.87 34.32
CA ASP A 7 -22.95 22.23 35.67
C ASP A 7 -21.85 22.23 36.73
N ASN A 8 -20.78 21.46 36.48
CA ASN A 8 -19.59 21.38 37.33
C ASN A 8 -18.53 22.45 36.98
N LEU A 9 -18.82 23.38 36.08
CA LEU A 9 -17.87 24.41 35.67
C LEU A 9 -18.02 25.69 36.51
N PRO A 10 -16.90 26.42 36.75
CA PRO A 10 -16.95 27.73 37.38
C PRO A 10 -17.89 28.68 36.64
N ARG A 11 -18.64 29.50 37.39
CA ARG A 11 -19.70 30.37 36.84
C ARG A 11 -19.19 31.68 36.24
N SER A 12 -17.91 32.00 36.43
CA SER A 12 -17.25 33.17 35.83
C SER A 12 -15.84 32.82 35.34
N LYS A 13 -15.29 33.70 34.49
CA LYS A 13 -13.91 33.57 34.01
C LYS A 13 -12.91 33.68 35.16
N ASP A 14 -13.14 34.60 36.09
CA ASP A 14 -12.24 34.84 37.22
C ASP A 14 -12.25 33.64 38.19
N ALA A 15 -13.41 33.05 38.44
CA ALA A 15 -13.51 31.82 39.22
C ALA A 15 -12.81 30.64 38.52
N ALA A 16 -12.85 30.58 37.18
CA ALA A 16 -12.10 29.56 36.43
C ALA A 16 -10.59 29.81 36.46
N LEU A 17 -10.13 31.05 36.40
CA LEU A 17 -8.71 31.40 36.54
C LEU A 17 -8.19 31.06 37.94
N ALA A 18 -8.94 31.42 38.99
CA ALA A 18 -8.58 31.13 40.38
C ALA A 18 -8.43 29.63 40.64
N ASN A 19 -9.28 28.80 40.01
CA ASN A 19 -9.26 27.35 40.17
C ASN A 19 -8.45 26.61 39.09
N GLY A 20 -7.73 27.34 38.21
CA GLY A 20 -6.95 26.76 37.11
C GLY A 20 -7.79 26.01 36.06
N ALA A 21 -9.10 26.22 36.02
CA ALA A 21 -9.99 25.56 35.08
C ALA A 21 -9.82 26.13 33.66
N LYS A 22 -9.84 25.26 32.65
CA LYS A 22 -9.70 25.67 31.24
C LYS A 22 -10.99 26.27 30.66
N HIS A 23 -12.12 26.05 31.33
CA HIS A 23 -13.44 26.45 30.87
C HIS A 23 -14.29 26.99 32.02
N PHE A 24 -15.27 27.81 31.67
CA PHE A 24 -16.29 28.34 32.58
C PHE A 24 -17.67 28.30 31.92
N PHE A 25 -18.75 28.30 32.69
CA PHE A 25 -20.11 28.28 32.17
C PHE A 25 -21.01 29.27 32.90
N THR A 26 -21.41 30.32 32.19
CA THR A 26 -22.21 31.41 32.75
C THR A 26 -23.72 31.14 32.71
N GLY A 27 -24.18 30.10 31.99
CA GLY A 27 -25.61 29.90 31.66
C GLY A 27 -26.18 30.92 30.66
N VAL A 28 -25.53 32.06 30.47
CA VAL A 28 -25.96 33.13 29.56
C VAL A 28 -25.57 32.82 28.10
N PRO A 29 -26.50 32.94 27.14
CA PRO A 29 -26.23 32.78 25.72
C PRO A 29 -25.08 33.65 25.20
N CYS A 30 -24.34 33.17 24.20
CA CYS A 30 -23.38 34.00 23.48
C CYS A 30 -24.07 34.97 22.52
N LYS A 31 -23.30 35.87 21.89
CA LYS A 31 -23.82 36.81 20.88
C LYS A 31 -24.49 36.13 19.67
N ARG A 32 -24.18 34.86 19.44
CA ARG A 32 -24.81 34.02 18.39
C ARG A 32 -25.89 33.07 18.95
N GLY A 33 -26.30 33.24 20.21
CA GLY A 33 -27.38 32.47 20.82
C GLY A 33 -26.98 31.14 21.48
N HIS A 34 -25.72 30.69 21.40
CA HIS A 34 -25.32 29.41 22.02
C HIS A 34 -25.26 29.50 23.54
N VAL A 35 -25.90 28.57 24.23
CA VAL A 35 -25.73 28.31 25.66
C VAL A 35 -24.73 27.16 25.82
N ALA A 36 -23.46 27.49 26.02
CA ALA A 36 -22.39 26.50 26.10
C ALA A 36 -21.23 26.99 26.99
N ARG A 37 -20.41 26.04 27.48
CA ARG A 37 -19.15 26.34 28.14
C ARG A 37 -18.26 27.25 27.27
N ARG A 38 -17.51 28.12 27.92
CA ARG A 38 -16.61 29.10 27.31
C ARG A 38 -15.16 28.78 27.66
N TYR A 39 -14.26 29.05 26.71
CA TYR A 39 -12.82 28.90 26.93
C TYR A 39 -12.30 30.08 27.74
N VAL A 40 -11.50 29.81 28.77
CA VAL A 40 -10.89 30.89 29.58
C VAL A 40 -9.91 31.73 28.75
N SER A 41 -9.15 31.08 27.85
CA SER A 41 -8.14 31.73 27.02
C SER A 41 -8.71 32.77 26.06
N THR A 42 -9.82 32.46 25.37
CA THR A 42 -10.37 33.31 24.30
C THR A 42 -11.72 33.94 24.65
N GLY A 43 -12.41 33.46 25.69
CA GLY A 43 -13.77 33.86 26.03
C GLY A 43 -14.86 33.32 25.07
N GLN A 44 -14.46 32.64 23.99
CA GLN A 44 -15.39 32.11 22.99
C GLN A 44 -16.16 30.90 23.55
N CYS A 45 -17.44 30.79 23.21
CA CYS A 45 -18.22 29.61 23.59
C CYS A 45 -17.89 28.41 22.68
N ALA A 46 -18.10 27.21 23.21
CA ALA A 46 -17.85 25.96 22.49
C ALA A 46 -18.69 25.83 21.21
N GLY A 47 -19.91 26.37 21.19
CA GLY A 47 -20.76 26.43 19.99
C GLY A 47 -20.12 27.23 18.85
N CYS A 48 -19.75 28.49 19.11
CA CYS A 48 -19.05 29.32 18.12
C CYS A 48 -17.72 28.69 17.65
N GLN A 49 -17.00 27.99 18.54
CA GLN A 49 -15.75 27.29 18.18
C GLN A 49 -16.00 26.07 17.30
N TYR A 50 -17.08 25.33 17.55
CA TYR A 50 -17.51 24.22 16.70
C TYR A 50 -17.87 24.71 15.30
N GLU A 51 -18.71 25.75 15.18
CA GLU A 51 -19.07 26.34 13.89
C GLU A 51 -17.84 26.83 13.12
N HIS A 52 -16.91 27.49 13.80
CA HIS A 52 -15.67 27.95 13.19
C HIS A 52 -14.85 26.77 12.64
N ARG A 53 -14.76 25.67 13.39
CA ARG A 53 -14.05 24.46 12.95
C ARG A 53 -14.72 23.81 11.74
N ILE A 54 -16.06 23.73 11.73
CA ILE A 54 -16.81 23.20 10.59
C ILE A 54 -16.55 24.06 9.36
N ARG A 55 -16.67 25.39 9.48
CA ARG A 55 -16.38 26.32 8.38
C ARG A 55 -14.95 26.13 7.86
N TRP A 56 -13.96 26.12 8.76
CA TRP A 56 -12.56 25.94 8.36
C TRP A 56 -12.34 24.64 7.59
N ARG A 57 -12.95 23.52 8.01
CA ARG A 57 -12.88 22.23 7.32
C ARG A 57 -13.52 22.27 5.94
N THR A 58 -14.68 22.90 5.82
CA THR A 58 -15.37 23.07 4.54
C THR A 58 -14.57 23.94 3.58
N ASP A 59 -13.94 25.01 4.08
CA ASP A 59 -13.14 25.94 3.28
C ASP A 59 -11.74 25.40 2.97
N ASN A 60 -11.25 24.39 3.70
CA ASN A 60 -9.90 23.84 3.56
C ASN A 60 -9.90 22.29 3.51
N PRO A 61 -10.64 21.65 2.60
CA PRO A 61 -10.79 20.19 2.57
C PRO A 61 -9.46 19.46 2.37
N GLU A 62 -8.58 19.99 1.52
CA GLU A 62 -7.26 19.38 1.25
C GLU A 62 -6.36 19.36 2.48
N LYS A 63 -6.35 20.45 3.27
CA LYS A 63 -5.53 20.54 4.49
C LYS A 63 -6.05 19.62 5.60
N GLU A 64 -7.37 19.47 5.73
CA GLU A 64 -7.95 18.50 6.66
C GLU A 64 -7.59 17.08 6.25
N ASP A 65 -7.65 16.77 4.95
CA ASP A 65 -7.28 15.45 4.44
C ASP A 65 -5.79 15.14 4.63
N GLU A 66 -4.91 16.09 4.34
CA GLU A 66 -3.48 15.95 4.58
C GLU A 66 -3.19 15.69 6.07
N SER A 67 -3.73 16.53 6.96
CA SER A 67 -3.58 16.40 8.41
C SER A 67 -4.09 15.04 8.92
N ARG A 68 -5.23 14.58 8.40
CA ARG A 68 -5.80 13.27 8.69
C ARG A 68 -4.87 12.15 8.23
N LEU A 69 -4.35 12.22 7.01
CA LEU A 69 -3.43 11.21 6.47
C LEU A 69 -2.14 11.13 7.29
N VAL A 70 -1.55 12.26 7.66
CA VAL A 70 -0.38 12.33 8.53
C VAL A 70 -0.67 11.70 9.88
N SER A 71 -1.80 12.05 10.50
CA SER A 71 -2.21 11.51 11.80
C SER A 71 -2.45 9.99 11.75
N VAL A 72 -3.10 9.50 10.70
CA VAL A 72 -3.35 8.07 10.50
C VAL A 72 -2.05 7.30 10.29
N ARG A 73 -1.09 7.86 9.53
CA ARG A 73 0.25 7.26 9.36
C ARG A 73 1.00 7.21 10.67
N ALA A 74 1.07 8.33 11.40
CA ALA A 74 1.74 8.40 12.70
C ALA A 74 1.11 7.43 13.72
N TRP A 75 -0.22 7.30 13.73
CA TRP A 75 -0.90 6.30 14.55
C TRP A 75 -0.51 4.88 14.14
N ALA A 76 -0.50 4.57 12.84
CA ALA A 76 -0.17 3.24 12.33
C ALA A 76 1.29 2.84 12.63
N GLU A 77 2.23 3.77 12.55
CA GLU A 77 3.65 3.57 12.87
C GLU A 77 3.86 3.32 14.37
N ARG A 78 3.17 4.08 15.23
CA ARG A 78 3.24 3.90 16.69
C ARG A 78 2.47 2.67 17.19
N ASN A 79 1.55 2.13 16.39
CA ASN A 79 0.64 1.06 16.80
C ASN A 79 0.59 -0.10 15.78
N PRO A 80 1.73 -0.72 15.40
CA PRO A 80 1.76 -1.74 14.35
C PRO A 80 0.95 -2.98 14.74
N ASP A 81 1.02 -3.42 16.00
CA ASP A 81 0.32 -4.64 16.43
C ASP A 81 -1.17 -4.39 16.62
N ARG A 82 -1.56 -3.26 17.22
CA ARG A 82 -2.98 -2.85 17.30
C ARG A 82 -3.60 -2.72 15.91
N LYS A 83 -2.87 -2.21 14.92
CA LYS A 83 -3.31 -2.16 13.52
C LYS A 83 -3.53 -3.56 12.96
N LYS A 84 -2.61 -4.50 13.19
CA LYS A 84 -2.77 -5.92 12.78
C LYS A 84 -3.97 -6.56 13.46
N GLU A 85 -4.17 -6.33 14.76
CA GLU A 85 -5.31 -6.86 15.51
C GLU A 85 -6.64 -6.33 14.99
N LEU A 86 -6.74 -5.03 14.74
CA LEU A 86 -7.94 -4.42 14.15
C LEU A 86 -8.22 -4.99 12.76
N ALA A 87 -7.19 -5.16 11.93
CA ALA A 87 -7.33 -5.79 10.62
C ALA A 87 -7.80 -7.25 10.74
N LYS A 88 -7.25 -8.02 11.69
CA LYS A 88 -7.68 -9.40 11.97
C LYS A 88 -9.14 -9.45 12.41
N LYS A 89 -9.55 -8.62 13.36
CA LYS A 89 -10.94 -8.51 13.84
C LYS A 89 -11.89 -8.12 12.70
N SER A 90 -11.49 -7.19 11.84
CA SER A 90 -12.28 -6.79 10.67
C SER A 90 -12.42 -7.92 9.65
N ASN A 91 -11.33 -8.62 9.34
CA ASN A 91 -11.34 -9.71 8.35
C ASN A 91 -12.03 -10.99 8.87
N ALA A 92 -12.12 -11.17 10.19
CA ALA A 92 -12.86 -12.27 10.81
C ALA A 92 -14.38 -12.13 10.64
N LYS A 93 -14.88 -10.93 10.30
CA LYS A 93 -16.30 -10.72 10.03
C LYS A 93 -16.68 -11.42 8.71
N PRO A 94 -17.71 -12.29 8.69
CA PRO A 94 -18.05 -13.09 7.52
C PRO A 94 -18.37 -12.27 6.26
N ASP A 95 -19.07 -11.15 6.42
CA ASP A 95 -19.42 -10.22 5.33
C ASP A 95 -18.18 -9.60 4.68
N VAL A 96 -17.22 -9.13 5.49
CA VAL A 96 -15.97 -8.56 5.02
C VAL A 96 -15.13 -9.61 4.30
N SER A 97 -15.01 -10.80 4.88
CA SER A 97 -14.26 -11.91 4.28
C SER A 97 -14.87 -12.33 2.94
N SER A 98 -16.19 -12.55 2.90
CA SER A 98 -16.92 -12.90 1.68
C SER A 98 -16.77 -11.84 0.59
N ASN A 99 -16.90 -10.56 0.95
CA ASN A 99 -16.69 -9.45 0.02
C ASN A 99 -15.26 -9.39 -0.52
N ASN A 100 -14.24 -9.66 0.31
CA ASN A 100 -12.85 -9.72 -0.12
C ASN A 100 -12.62 -10.87 -1.12
N VAL A 101 -13.19 -12.05 -0.87
CA VAL A 101 -13.13 -13.20 -1.78
C VAL A 101 -13.83 -12.89 -3.10
N ALA A 102 -15.04 -12.34 -3.05
CA ALA A 102 -15.80 -11.95 -4.25
C ALA A 102 -15.04 -10.88 -5.06
N ARG A 103 -14.44 -9.89 -4.40
CA ARG A 103 -13.59 -8.88 -5.06
C ARG A 103 -12.36 -9.50 -5.71
N ALA A 104 -11.68 -10.42 -5.02
CA ALA A 104 -10.52 -11.11 -5.58
C ALA A 104 -10.88 -11.99 -6.79
N LYS A 105 -12.06 -12.61 -6.77
CA LYS A 105 -12.60 -13.36 -7.91
C LYS A 105 -12.87 -12.43 -9.10
N ARG A 106 -13.63 -11.35 -8.91
CA ARG A 106 -13.91 -10.35 -9.96
C ARG A 106 -12.64 -9.78 -10.57
N TRP A 107 -11.66 -9.41 -9.75
CA TRP A 107 -10.40 -8.89 -10.24
C TRP A 107 -9.67 -9.87 -11.19
N LYS A 108 -9.69 -11.18 -10.88
CA LYS A 108 -9.08 -12.21 -11.73
C LYS A 108 -9.82 -12.38 -13.05
N GLU A 109 -11.16 -12.31 -13.02
CA GLU A 109 -12.02 -12.41 -14.21
C GLU A 109 -11.84 -11.19 -15.13
N GLU A 110 -11.76 -9.99 -14.56
CA GLU A 110 -11.53 -8.74 -15.28
C GLU A 110 -10.08 -8.59 -15.78
N ASN A 111 -9.11 -9.24 -15.11
CA ASN A 111 -7.68 -9.10 -15.39
C ASN A 111 -6.96 -10.46 -15.61
N PRO A 112 -7.41 -11.30 -16.56
CA PRO A 112 -6.92 -12.68 -16.70
C PRO A 112 -5.42 -12.76 -17.05
N ASP A 113 -4.95 -11.87 -17.93
CA ASP A 113 -3.54 -11.75 -18.30
C ASP A 113 -2.66 -11.42 -17.09
N ARG A 114 -3.08 -10.43 -16.30
CA ARG A 114 -2.33 -9.95 -15.14
C ARG A 114 -2.35 -10.99 -14.02
N ALA A 115 -3.48 -11.65 -13.78
CA ALA A 115 -3.58 -12.75 -12.85
C ALA A 115 -2.65 -13.92 -13.22
N ARG A 116 -2.56 -14.24 -14.52
CA ARG A 116 -1.62 -15.24 -15.04
C ARG A 116 -0.18 -14.85 -14.79
N GLU A 117 0.21 -13.61 -15.10
CA GLU A 117 1.59 -13.15 -14.88
C GLU A 117 1.96 -13.18 -13.39
N LEU A 118 1.09 -12.69 -12.50
CA LEU A 118 1.32 -12.76 -11.06
C LEU A 118 1.51 -14.19 -10.56
N ARG A 119 0.71 -15.15 -11.06
CA ARG A 119 0.90 -16.58 -10.74
C ARG A 119 2.26 -17.08 -11.21
N LEU A 120 2.66 -16.77 -12.45
CA LEU A 120 3.96 -17.18 -12.99
C LEU A 120 5.13 -16.60 -12.20
N VAL A 121 5.02 -15.35 -11.75
CA VAL A 121 6.02 -14.70 -10.88
C VAL A 121 6.10 -15.41 -9.54
N TYR A 122 4.96 -15.67 -8.91
CA TYR A 122 4.88 -16.40 -7.65
C TYR A 122 5.53 -17.79 -7.75
N ASP A 123 5.21 -18.55 -8.79
CA ASP A 123 5.78 -19.89 -8.99
C ASP A 123 7.30 -19.87 -9.22
N ARG A 124 7.81 -18.85 -9.93
CA ARG A 124 9.26 -18.65 -10.10
C ARG A 124 9.94 -18.32 -8.77
N ASN A 125 9.40 -17.38 -8.00
CA ASN A 125 9.92 -17.01 -6.68
C ASN A 125 9.92 -18.22 -5.73
N ARG A 126 8.83 -19.00 -5.72
CA ARG A 126 8.73 -20.24 -4.93
C ARG A 126 9.79 -21.27 -5.33
N ARG A 127 9.97 -21.49 -6.64
CA ARG A 127 10.97 -22.43 -7.16
C ARG A 127 12.39 -22.02 -6.80
N ALA A 128 12.71 -20.73 -6.89
CA ALA A 128 14.00 -20.18 -6.50
C ALA A 128 14.26 -20.38 -5.01
N ALA A 129 13.29 -20.04 -4.15
CA ALA A 129 13.38 -20.25 -2.71
C ALA A 129 13.59 -21.74 -2.36
N LYS A 130 12.87 -22.66 -3.01
CA LYS A 130 13.05 -24.12 -2.80
C LYS A 130 14.47 -24.59 -3.16
N LYS A 131 15.16 -23.90 -4.07
CA LYS A 131 16.54 -24.20 -4.47
C LYS A 131 17.58 -23.43 -3.64
N GLY A 132 17.18 -22.64 -2.64
CA GLY A 132 18.09 -21.79 -1.88
C GLY A 132 18.70 -20.64 -2.70
N ALA A 133 18.15 -20.35 -3.88
CA ALA A 133 18.65 -19.26 -4.71
C ALA A 133 18.21 -17.91 -4.13
N GLY A 134 19.16 -16.98 -4.01
CA GLY A 134 18.87 -15.63 -3.52
C GLY A 134 17.99 -14.83 -4.49
N GLY A 135 17.14 -13.96 -3.94
CA GLY A 135 16.41 -12.96 -4.70
C GLY A 135 14.97 -13.29 -5.07
N THR A 136 14.21 -12.22 -5.33
CA THR A 136 12.84 -12.27 -5.83
C THR A 136 12.66 -11.20 -6.90
N HIS A 137 11.65 -11.38 -7.73
CA HIS A 137 11.24 -10.38 -8.71
C HIS A 137 9.71 -10.25 -8.73
N THR A 138 9.26 -9.17 -9.35
CA THR A 138 7.85 -8.79 -9.53
C THR A 138 7.46 -8.83 -11.02
N GLU A 139 6.18 -8.70 -11.32
CA GLU A 139 5.67 -8.52 -12.69
C GLU A 139 6.16 -7.22 -13.33
N LYS A 140 6.45 -6.21 -12.50
CA LYS A 140 7.01 -4.93 -12.96
C LYS A 140 8.45 -5.09 -13.42
N ASP A 141 9.26 -5.88 -12.71
CA ASP A 141 10.63 -6.21 -13.12
C ASP A 141 10.65 -6.87 -14.49
N ILE A 142 9.75 -7.84 -14.72
CA ILE A 142 9.60 -8.50 -16.03
C ILE A 142 9.24 -7.48 -17.12
N SER A 143 8.32 -6.56 -16.83
CA SER A 143 7.93 -5.51 -17.77
C SER A 143 9.10 -4.57 -18.11
N VAL A 144 9.93 -4.24 -17.11
CA VAL A 144 11.16 -3.44 -17.30
C VAL A 144 12.17 -4.19 -18.17
N ILE A 145 12.38 -5.50 -17.95
CA ILE A 145 13.30 -6.31 -18.77
C ILE A 145 12.82 -6.37 -20.22
N ILE A 146 11.52 -6.60 -20.47
CA ILE A 146 10.96 -6.61 -21.83
C ILE A 146 11.22 -5.27 -22.54
N ALA A 147 11.01 -4.15 -21.83
CA ALA A 147 11.25 -2.82 -22.37
C ALA A 147 12.73 -2.58 -22.67
N ARG A 148 13.63 -2.96 -21.75
CA ARG A 148 15.10 -2.87 -21.94
C ARG A 148 15.59 -3.70 -23.11
N GLN A 149 15.02 -4.88 -23.31
CA GLN A 149 15.28 -5.73 -24.47
C GLN A 149 14.59 -5.24 -25.76
N LYS A 150 13.95 -4.06 -25.75
CA LYS A 150 13.27 -3.47 -26.90
C LYS A 150 12.23 -4.41 -27.52
N PHE A 151 11.57 -5.21 -26.69
CA PHE A 151 10.62 -6.25 -27.11
C PHE A 151 11.23 -7.26 -28.10
N LYS A 152 12.53 -7.57 -27.96
CA LYS A 152 13.23 -8.61 -28.71
C LYS A 152 13.76 -9.71 -27.79
N CYS A 153 13.82 -10.93 -28.31
CA CYS A 153 14.48 -12.05 -27.65
C CYS A 153 15.96 -11.67 -27.39
N ALA A 154 16.43 -11.86 -26.15
CA ALA A 154 17.82 -11.54 -25.78
C ALA A 154 18.85 -12.37 -26.56
N GLU A 155 18.44 -13.52 -27.08
CA GLU A 155 19.30 -14.44 -27.81
C GLU A 155 19.25 -14.21 -29.33
N CYS A 156 18.09 -14.41 -29.97
CA CYS A 156 17.99 -14.38 -31.44
C CYS A 156 17.46 -13.05 -32.03
N GLY A 157 17.08 -12.08 -31.19
CA GLY A 157 16.54 -10.80 -31.65
C GLY A 157 15.12 -10.82 -32.22
N THR A 158 14.47 -11.98 -32.33
CA THR A 158 13.07 -12.11 -32.78
C THR A 158 12.12 -11.32 -31.87
N SER A 159 11.07 -10.72 -32.44
CA SER A 159 10.05 -9.98 -31.69
C SER A 159 9.35 -10.86 -30.64
N ILE A 160 9.25 -10.33 -29.42
CA ILE A 160 8.53 -10.91 -28.27
C ILE A 160 7.36 -10.02 -27.82
N ARG A 161 6.87 -9.14 -28.72
CA ARG A 161 5.72 -8.25 -28.45
C ARG A 161 4.45 -9.03 -28.16
N ARG A 162 4.22 -10.14 -28.88
CA ARG A 162 3.07 -11.02 -28.69
C ARG A 162 3.12 -11.64 -27.29
N LYS A 163 2.16 -11.28 -26.44
CA LYS A 163 1.96 -11.95 -25.13
C LYS A 163 1.74 -13.45 -25.36
N GLY A 164 2.37 -14.29 -24.54
CA GLY A 164 2.37 -15.75 -24.67
C GLY A 164 3.47 -16.32 -25.57
N PHE A 165 4.12 -15.51 -26.42
CA PHE A 165 5.29 -15.93 -27.22
C PHE A 165 6.60 -15.44 -26.59
N ARG A 166 6.76 -15.67 -25.29
CA ARG A 166 7.98 -15.32 -24.55
C ARG A 166 8.06 -16.08 -23.24
N HIS A 167 9.27 -16.48 -22.86
CA HIS A 167 9.57 -17.09 -21.57
C HIS A 167 10.52 -16.19 -20.79
N VAL A 168 10.37 -16.19 -19.46
CA VAL A 168 11.33 -15.59 -18.54
C VAL A 168 12.35 -16.65 -18.20
N ASP A 169 13.61 -16.40 -18.55
CA ASP A 169 14.74 -17.31 -18.37
C ASP A 169 15.73 -16.72 -17.37
N HIS A 170 16.43 -17.60 -16.64
CA HIS A 170 17.56 -17.21 -15.82
C HIS A 170 18.85 -17.25 -16.64
N ILE A 171 19.58 -16.13 -16.75
CA ILE A 171 20.85 -16.03 -17.50
C ILE A 171 21.80 -17.14 -17.05
N VAL A 172 22.16 -17.14 -15.75
CA VAL A 172 22.74 -18.31 -15.08
C VAL A 172 21.60 -19.15 -14.51
N PRO A 173 21.42 -20.42 -14.93
CA PRO A 173 20.36 -21.27 -14.42
C PRO A 173 20.42 -21.49 -12.91
N LEU A 174 19.26 -21.61 -12.25
CA LEU A 174 19.18 -21.91 -10.81
C LEU A 174 19.91 -23.22 -10.43
N SER A 175 19.97 -24.21 -11.33
CA SER A 175 20.71 -25.46 -11.10
C SER A 175 22.23 -25.29 -11.10
N ARG A 176 22.74 -24.15 -11.58
CA ARG A 176 24.17 -23.83 -11.67
C ARG A 176 24.54 -22.64 -10.77
N GLY A 177 23.82 -22.46 -9.67
CA GLY A 177 24.07 -21.38 -8.71
C GLY A 177 23.51 -20.01 -9.10
N GLY A 178 22.69 -19.93 -10.15
CA GLY A 178 22.02 -18.69 -10.54
C GLY A 178 21.06 -18.15 -9.48
N THR A 179 20.91 -16.82 -9.43
CA THR A 179 19.98 -16.13 -8.53
C THR A 179 18.63 -15.85 -9.19
N ASN A 180 17.61 -15.49 -8.41
CA ASN A 180 16.31 -15.10 -8.93
C ASN A 180 16.08 -13.58 -8.86
N TRP A 181 17.17 -12.82 -8.83
CA TRP A 181 17.12 -11.38 -8.93
C TRP A 181 16.87 -10.91 -10.37
N PRO A 182 16.24 -9.73 -10.57
CA PRO A 182 15.96 -9.21 -11.91
C PRO A 182 17.16 -9.13 -12.85
N TRP A 183 18.38 -8.91 -12.35
CA TRP A 183 19.59 -8.84 -13.16
C TRP A 183 20.05 -10.21 -13.70
N ASN A 184 19.63 -11.32 -13.08
CA ASN A 184 19.86 -12.66 -13.62
C ASN A 184 18.70 -13.14 -14.50
N LEU A 185 17.75 -12.28 -14.86
CA LEU A 185 16.62 -12.64 -15.71
C LEU A 185 16.74 -12.03 -17.11
N GLN A 186 16.28 -12.78 -18.10
CA GLN A 186 16.16 -12.35 -19.48
C GLN A 186 14.86 -12.89 -20.10
N ILE A 187 14.44 -12.30 -21.21
CA ILE A 187 13.27 -12.75 -21.97
C ILE A 187 13.72 -13.41 -23.26
N LEU A 188 13.35 -14.68 -23.42
CA LEU A 188 13.66 -15.48 -24.60
C LEU A 188 12.38 -15.85 -25.34
N CYS A 189 12.47 -16.01 -26.66
CA CYS A 189 11.41 -16.70 -27.39
C CYS A 189 11.40 -18.19 -26.99
N PRO A 190 10.25 -18.90 -27.15
CA PRO A 190 10.17 -20.30 -26.76
C PRO A 190 11.27 -21.20 -27.36
N PRO A 191 11.62 -21.09 -28.67
CA PRO A 191 12.71 -21.89 -29.25
C PRO A 191 14.07 -21.68 -28.57
N CYS A 192 14.47 -20.41 -28.34
CA CYS A 192 15.74 -20.09 -27.70
C CYS A 192 15.79 -20.58 -26.25
N ASN A 193 14.69 -20.40 -25.50
CA ASN A 193 14.61 -20.86 -24.11
C ASN A 193 14.72 -22.40 -24.01
N LEU A 194 14.01 -23.12 -24.87
CA LEU A 194 14.05 -24.58 -24.90
C LEU A 194 15.43 -25.10 -25.30
N HIS A 195 16.11 -24.45 -26.25
CA HIS A 195 17.46 -24.82 -26.66
C HIS A 195 18.52 -24.49 -25.60
N LYS A 196 18.34 -23.40 -24.83
CA LYS A 196 19.22 -23.04 -23.71
C LYS A 196 19.13 -24.04 -22.57
N ALA A 197 17.91 -24.43 -22.19
CA ALA A 197 17.67 -25.37 -21.10
C ALA A 197 18.46 -25.00 -19.82
N ALA A 198 19.30 -25.90 -19.32
CA ALA A 198 20.11 -25.72 -18.11
C ALA A 198 21.57 -25.32 -18.41
N LYS A 199 21.91 -24.96 -19.65
CA LYS A 199 23.24 -24.48 -20.02
C LYS A 199 23.51 -23.11 -19.39
N ASP A 200 24.71 -22.90 -18.89
CA ASP A 200 25.15 -21.56 -18.52
C ASP A 200 25.40 -20.69 -19.78
N PRO A 201 25.57 -19.36 -19.64
CA PRO A 201 25.70 -18.47 -20.78
C PRO A 201 26.84 -18.82 -21.74
N ILE A 202 27.97 -19.30 -21.22
CA ILE A 202 29.15 -19.63 -22.02
C ILE A 202 28.90 -20.90 -22.81
N GLU A 203 28.44 -21.96 -22.12
CA GLU A 203 28.07 -23.23 -22.77
C GLU A 203 27.01 -23.02 -23.86
N PHE A 204 26.01 -22.17 -23.59
CA PHE A 204 24.97 -21.89 -24.57
C PHE A 204 25.51 -21.12 -25.78
N ALA A 205 26.38 -20.13 -25.57
CA ALA A 205 27.03 -19.38 -26.65
C ALA A 205 27.89 -20.29 -27.54
N GLN A 206 28.70 -21.16 -26.94
CA GLN A 206 29.51 -22.16 -27.64
C GLN A 206 28.65 -23.15 -28.43
N SER A 207 27.54 -23.63 -27.88
CA SER A 207 26.60 -24.51 -28.60
C SER A 207 25.96 -23.86 -29.84
N LYS A 208 26.09 -22.54 -29.98
CA LYS A 208 25.62 -21.75 -31.11
C LYS A 208 26.75 -21.31 -32.06
N GLY A 209 27.98 -21.80 -31.84
CA GLY A 209 29.16 -21.42 -32.63
C GLY A 209 29.68 -20.01 -32.32
N ARG A 210 29.41 -19.48 -31.11
CA ARG A 210 29.96 -18.21 -30.62
C ARG A 210 31.02 -18.47 -29.56
N LEU A 211 31.90 -17.50 -29.31
CA LEU A 211 32.99 -17.60 -28.31
C LEU A 211 33.95 -18.77 -28.62
N LEU A 212 34.44 -18.79 -29.87
CA LEU A 212 35.51 -19.68 -30.33
C LEU A 212 36.84 -19.27 -29.70
#